data_AF-B6HQX2-F1
#
_entry.id   AF-B6HQX2-F1
#
_cell.length_a   1.000
_cell.length_b   1.000
_cell.length_c   1.000
_cell.angle_alpha   90.00
_cell.angle_beta   90.00
_cell.angle_gamma   90.00
#
_symmetry.space_group_name_H-M   'P 1'
#
loop_
_entity.id
_entity.type
_entity.pdbx_description
1 polymer ?
#
loop_
_entity_poly.entity_id
_entity_poly.type
_entity_poly.pdbx_seq_one_letter_code
_entity_poly.pdbx_strand_id
1 'polypeptide(L)'
;MSPCGDPADGRHRAPSGIHLGHLNATRALFKSQNDGTDACCTPVLEHHELEASNYEQCPAVTLSETPSVTPGADGWEVRTLPNGQGGESVLQDWAGWRKGKDFIVVNGGICSKEAAKI
;
A
#
# COMPACT_ATOMS: atom_id res chain seq x y z
N MET A 1 47.28 27.41 6.35
CA MET A 1 46.47 27.60 7.56
C MET A 1 45.34 28.56 7.20
N SER A 2 44.22 28.01 6.74
CA SER A 2 43.02 28.78 6.43
C SER A 2 42.11 28.79 7.66
N PRO A 3 41.43 29.91 7.96
CA PRO A 3 40.68 30.06 9.19
C PRO A 3 39.40 29.21 9.16
N CYS A 4 39.14 28.56 10.30
CA CYS A 4 37.89 27.87 10.61
C CYS A 4 36.69 28.80 10.35
N GLY A 5 35.71 28.32 9.57
CA GLY A 5 34.44 29.00 9.37
C GLY A 5 33.59 29.04 10.63
N ASP A 6 32.78 30.09 10.74
CA ASP A 6 31.89 30.43 11.85
C ASP A 6 30.93 29.29 12.27
N PRO A 7 30.73 29.06 13.59
CA PRO A 7 29.89 27.97 14.12
C PRO A 7 28.38 28.30 14.17
N ALA A 8 27.90 29.33 13.46
CA ALA A 8 26.58 29.93 13.72
C ALA A 8 25.46 29.63 12.70
N ASP A 9 25.70 28.86 11.64
CA ASP A 9 24.62 28.46 10.72
C ASP A 9 24.60 26.94 10.55
N GLY A 10 24.06 26.24 11.55
CA GLY A 10 23.82 24.79 11.55
C GLY A 10 22.78 24.30 10.54
N ARG A 11 22.54 25.05 9.46
CA ARG A 11 21.71 24.63 8.33
C ARG A 11 22.60 24.39 7.12
N HIS A 12 23.19 23.19 7.05
CA HIS A 12 23.63 22.65 5.76
C HIS A 12 22.39 22.54 4.86
N ARG A 13 22.13 23.58 4.05
CA ARG A 13 21.16 23.53 2.96
C ARG A 13 21.59 22.37 2.07
N ALA A 14 20.73 21.36 1.94
CA ALA A 14 20.92 20.32 0.95
C ALA A 14 21.16 20.99 -0.43
N PRO A 15 22.19 20.61 -1.19
CA PRO A 15 22.48 21.23 -2.46
C PRO A 15 21.26 21.10 -3.37
N SER A 16 20.84 22.22 -3.95
CA SER A 16 19.66 22.34 -4.82
C SER A 16 19.77 21.56 -6.16
N GLY A 17 20.77 20.69 -6.30
CA GLY A 17 21.08 19.92 -7.52
C GLY A 17 20.46 18.52 -7.59
N ILE A 18 19.88 18.00 -6.50
CA ILE A 18 19.38 16.61 -6.47
C ILE A 18 18.18 16.41 -7.41
N HIS A 19 17.39 17.46 -7.66
CA HIS A 19 16.09 17.33 -8.34
C HIS A 19 16.19 17.08 -9.86
N LEU A 20 17.32 17.36 -10.51
CA LEU A 20 17.50 17.14 -11.96
C LEU A 20 18.59 16.12 -12.33
N GLY A 21 19.59 15.87 -11.49
CA GLY A 21 20.74 15.04 -11.85
C GLY A 21 20.45 13.53 -11.94
N HIS A 22 19.48 13.02 -11.18
CA HIS A 22 19.25 11.57 -11.03
C HIS A 22 18.14 11.00 -11.91
N LEU A 23 17.27 11.83 -12.49
CA LEU A 23 16.11 11.38 -13.28
C LEU A 23 16.50 10.54 -14.52
N ASN A 24 17.72 10.71 -15.04
CA ASN A 24 18.27 9.93 -16.16
C ASN A 24 19.48 9.07 -15.76
N ALA A 25 19.77 8.92 -14.47
CA ALA A 25 20.89 8.11 -13.99
C ALA A 25 20.48 6.64 -13.86
N THR A 26 21.34 5.73 -14.32
CA THR A 26 21.16 4.31 -14.02
C THR A 26 21.44 4.05 -12.54
N ARG A 27 20.84 2.99 -11.98
CA ARG A 27 21.03 2.60 -10.56
C ARG A 27 22.51 2.41 -10.20
N ALA A 28 23.31 1.91 -11.15
CA ALA A 28 24.75 1.74 -10.98
C ALA A 28 25.50 3.08 -10.91
N LEU A 29 25.15 4.03 -11.78
CA LEU A 29 25.73 5.38 -11.76
C LEU A 29 25.36 6.11 -10.48
N PHE A 30 24.10 6.03 -10.05
CA PHE A 30 23.65 6.62 -8.79
C PHE A 30 24.40 6.06 -7.59
N LYS A 31 24.56 4.73 -7.52
CA LYS A 31 25.36 4.09 -6.47
C LYS A 31 26.79 4.60 -6.48
N SER A 32 27.44 4.65 -7.65
CA SER A 32 28.82 5.15 -7.77
C SER A 32 28.98 6.62 -7.37
N GLN A 33 27.97 7.46 -7.58
CA GLN A 33 28.00 8.87 -7.19
C GLN A 33 27.86 9.08 -5.68
N ASN A 34 27.15 8.18 -5.01
CA ASN A 34 26.87 8.28 -3.57
C ASN A 34 27.80 7.38 -2.73
N ASP A 35 28.58 6.49 -3.36
CA ASP A 35 29.57 5.66 -2.69
C ASP A 35 30.68 6.55 -2.10
N GLY A 36 30.84 6.52 -0.77
CA GLY A 36 31.74 7.40 -0.03
C GLY A 36 31.16 8.76 0.40
N THR A 37 29.90 9.05 0.06
CA THR A 37 29.14 10.13 0.71
C THR A 37 28.43 9.58 1.96
N ASP A 38 28.19 10.42 2.97
CA ASP A 38 27.38 10.06 4.17
C ASP A 38 25.87 9.98 3.85
N ALA A 39 25.53 9.60 2.61
CA ALA A 39 24.17 9.48 2.14
C ALA A 39 23.67 8.04 2.39
N CYS A 40 22.69 7.90 3.28
CA CYS A 40 21.98 6.64 3.49
C CYS A 40 21.02 6.36 2.32
N CYS A 41 21.56 5.92 1.17
CA CYS A 41 20.77 5.62 -0.02
C CYS A 41 20.98 4.17 -0.45
N THR A 42 20.02 3.30 -0.10
CA THR A 42 19.94 1.94 -0.62
C THR A 42 19.06 1.89 -1.87
N PRO A 43 19.40 1.09 -2.89
CA PRO A 43 18.53 0.92 -4.04
C PRO A 43 17.22 0.25 -3.63
N VAL A 44 16.11 0.68 -4.25
CA VAL A 44 14.87 -0.11 -4.24
C VAL A 44 15.09 -1.30 -5.16
N LEU A 45 15.02 -2.50 -4.60
CA LEU A 45 15.18 -3.76 -5.33
C LEU A 45 13.81 -4.31 -5.72
N GLU A 46 13.70 -4.87 -6.92
CA GLU A 46 12.53 -5.63 -7.32
C GLU A 46 12.52 -7.03 -6.69
N HIS A 47 11.36 -7.66 -6.67
CA HIS A 47 11.18 -8.96 -6.02
C HIS A 47 12.15 -10.03 -6.56
N HIS A 48 12.33 -10.10 -7.88
CA HIS A 48 13.23 -11.07 -8.52
C HIS A 48 14.71 -10.85 -8.16
N GLU A 49 15.10 -9.60 -7.87
CA GLU A 49 16.47 -9.26 -7.45
C GLU A 49 16.70 -9.68 -6.00
N LEU A 50 15.67 -9.55 -5.15
CA LEU A 50 15.71 -10.04 -3.78
C LEU A 50 15.82 -11.56 -3.74
N GLU A 51 15.02 -12.27 -4.53
CA GLU A 51 15.10 -13.74 -4.67
C GLU A 51 16.47 -14.19 -5.16
N ALA A 52 17.01 -13.56 -6.20
CA ALA A 52 18.34 -13.87 -6.74
C ALA A 52 19.48 -13.60 -5.73
N SER A 53 19.31 -12.62 -4.84
CA SER A 53 20.24 -12.34 -3.74
C SER A 53 20.06 -13.25 -2.52
N ASN A 54 19.11 -14.18 -2.59
CA ASN A 54 18.75 -15.10 -1.51
C ASN A 54 18.34 -14.37 -0.22
N TYR A 55 17.67 -13.21 -0.38
CA TYR A 55 17.22 -12.37 0.72
C TYR A 55 16.08 -13.04 1.49
N GLU A 56 16.27 -13.23 2.80
CA GLU A 56 15.23 -13.72 3.69
C GLU A 56 14.31 -12.56 4.07
N GLN A 57 13.06 -12.59 3.60
CA GLN A 57 12.08 -11.57 3.95
C GLN A 57 11.79 -11.62 5.46
N CYS A 58 11.82 -10.46 6.13
CA CYS A 58 11.42 -10.31 7.53
C CYS A 58 10.02 -9.67 7.60
N PRO A 59 8.94 -10.40 7.25
CA PRO A 59 7.59 -9.87 7.40
C PRO A 59 7.34 -9.47 8.85
N ALA A 60 6.60 -8.38 9.07
CA ALA A 60 6.28 -7.87 10.42
C ALA A 60 5.61 -8.92 11.33
N VAL A 61 5.06 -9.97 10.74
CA VAL A 61 4.60 -11.18 11.39
C VAL A 61 5.22 -12.39 10.69
N THR A 62 5.95 -13.22 11.43
CA THR A 62 6.43 -14.52 10.95
C THR A 62 5.30 -15.52 11.03
N LEU A 63 4.38 -15.46 10.08
CA LEU A 63 3.41 -16.53 9.90
C LEU A 63 4.15 -17.68 9.21
N SER A 64 4.43 -18.75 9.95
CA SER A 64 5.07 -19.97 9.42
C SER A 64 4.21 -20.70 8.40
N GLU A 65 2.90 -20.41 8.40
CA GLU A 65 1.90 -20.95 7.50
C GLU A 65 0.96 -19.84 7.06
N THR A 66 0.33 -19.97 5.90
CA THR A 66 -0.83 -19.14 5.57
C THR A 66 -1.87 -19.30 6.68
N PRO A 67 -2.40 -18.22 7.28
CA PRO A 67 -3.49 -18.30 8.26
C PRO A 67 -4.81 -18.75 7.61
N SER A 68 -4.75 -19.24 6.38
CA SER A 68 -5.85 -19.90 5.68
C SER A 68 -6.04 -21.27 6.31
N VAL A 69 -6.69 -21.27 7.46
CA VAL A 69 -7.32 -22.47 7.99
C VAL A 69 -8.23 -23.04 6.88
N THR A 70 -8.15 -24.35 6.63
CA THR A 70 -9.06 -25.01 5.69
C THR A 70 -10.50 -24.66 6.07
N PRO A 71 -11.27 -24.07 5.14
CA PRO A 71 -12.71 -23.87 5.30
C PRO A 71 -13.42 -25.04 6.00
N GLY A 72 -14.00 -24.82 7.19
CA GLY A 72 -14.71 -25.84 7.95
C GLY A 72 -13.93 -26.58 9.05
N ALA A 73 -12.62 -26.34 9.22
CA ALA A 73 -11.84 -26.97 10.29
C ALA A 73 -12.13 -26.38 11.70
N ASP A 74 -12.48 -25.09 11.78
CA ASP A 74 -12.53 -24.32 13.04
C ASP A 74 -13.94 -23.86 13.43
N GLY A 75 -14.97 -24.55 12.95
CA GLY A 75 -16.36 -24.23 13.27
C GLY A 75 -16.97 -23.06 12.50
N TRP A 76 -16.26 -22.52 11.50
CA TRP A 76 -16.82 -21.58 10.52
C TRP A 76 -17.01 -22.28 9.17
N GLU A 77 -18.25 -22.33 8.70
CA GLU A 77 -18.56 -22.80 7.36
C GLU A 77 -18.25 -21.71 6.33
N VAL A 78 -17.46 -22.05 5.31
CA VAL A 78 -17.32 -21.15 4.17
C VAL A 78 -18.58 -21.20 3.34
N ARG A 79 -19.34 -20.11 3.43
CA ARG A 79 -20.45 -19.82 2.52
C ARG A 79 -19.97 -18.76 1.54
N THR A 80 -19.72 -19.18 0.31
CA THR A 80 -19.57 -18.22 -0.78
C THR A 80 -20.93 -17.60 -1.06
N LEU A 81 -21.03 -16.27 -1.00
CA LEU A 81 -22.24 -15.56 -1.40
C LEU A 81 -22.25 -15.44 -2.93
N PRO A 82 -23.20 -16.05 -3.65
CA PRO A 82 -23.30 -15.85 -5.09
C PRO A 82 -23.57 -14.38 -5.40
N ASN A 83 -23.07 -13.91 -6.54
CA ASN A 83 -23.38 -12.55 -7.02
C ASN A 83 -24.89 -12.31 -7.01
N GLY A 84 -25.33 -11.26 -6.30
CA GLY A 84 -26.74 -10.87 -6.22
C GLY A 84 -27.58 -11.60 -5.16
N GLN A 85 -27.00 -12.49 -4.34
CA GLN A 85 -27.73 -13.17 -3.27
C GLN A 85 -27.52 -12.50 -1.91
N GLY A 86 -28.57 -12.41 -1.08
CA GLY A 86 -28.47 -11.99 0.32
C GLY A 86 -28.19 -10.51 0.60
N GLY A 87 -27.92 -9.67 -0.41
CA GLY A 87 -27.65 -8.24 -0.20
C GLY A 87 -28.83 -7.50 0.45
N GLU A 88 -30.06 -7.75 -0.01
CA GLU A 88 -31.25 -7.10 0.57
C GLU A 88 -31.52 -7.54 2.01
N SER A 89 -31.31 -8.83 2.35
CA SER A 89 -31.48 -9.33 3.73
C SER A 89 -30.41 -8.77 4.66
N VAL A 90 -29.14 -8.70 4.22
CA VAL A 90 -28.05 -8.12 5.01
C VAL A 90 -28.31 -6.64 5.30
N LEU A 91 -28.80 -5.88 4.32
CA LEU A 91 -29.17 -4.47 4.51
C LEU A 91 -30.34 -4.31 5.50
N GLN A 92 -31.29 -5.23 5.48
CA GLN A 92 -32.39 -5.26 6.45
C GLN A 92 -31.88 -5.60 7.86
N ASP A 93 -31.00 -6.58 8.00
CA ASP A 93 -30.51 -7.06 9.30
C ASP A 93 -29.55 -6.05 9.95
N TRP A 94 -28.65 -5.44 9.18
CA TRP A 94 -27.63 -4.54 9.71
C TRP A 94 -28.13 -3.11 9.89
N ALA A 95 -28.92 -2.62 8.92
CA ALA A 95 -29.31 -1.21 8.86
C ALA A 95 -30.83 -0.97 8.94
N GLY A 96 -31.64 -2.04 8.89
CA GLY A 96 -33.10 -1.91 8.86
C GLY A 96 -33.65 -1.39 7.53
N TRP A 97 -32.84 -1.38 6.47
CA TRP A 97 -33.16 -0.77 5.19
C TRP A 97 -34.08 -1.63 4.34
N ARG A 98 -35.11 -0.99 3.75
CA ARG A 98 -36.10 -1.63 2.89
C ARG A 98 -36.03 -1.10 1.47
N LYS A 99 -36.03 -2.02 0.50
CA LYS A 99 -36.18 -1.70 -0.92
C LYS A 99 -37.46 -0.90 -1.18
N GLY A 100 -37.36 0.18 -1.94
CA GLY A 100 -38.44 1.12 -2.24
C GLY A 100 -38.67 2.19 -1.17
N LYS A 101 -38.20 1.97 0.06
CA LYS A 101 -38.24 2.97 1.14
C LYS A 101 -36.91 3.71 1.23
N ASP A 102 -35.84 2.97 1.51
CA ASP A 102 -34.53 3.52 1.85
C ASP A 102 -33.57 3.47 0.64
N PHE A 103 -33.74 2.47 -0.22
CA PHE A 103 -32.96 2.33 -1.46
C PHE A 103 -33.78 1.79 -2.63
N ILE A 104 -33.30 1.99 -3.84
CA ILE A 104 -33.81 1.38 -5.07
C ILE A 104 -32.67 0.70 -5.83
N VAL A 105 -33.01 -0.16 -6.79
CA VAL A 105 -32.01 -0.82 -7.65
C VAL A 105 -32.05 -0.17 -9.02
N VAL A 106 -30.91 0.38 -9.46
CA VAL A 106 -30.72 1.02 -10.77
C VAL A 106 -29.49 0.41 -11.42
N ASN A 107 -29.63 -0.15 -12.63
CA ASN A 107 -28.54 -0.81 -13.37
C ASN A 107 -27.78 -1.89 -12.57
N GLY A 108 -28.48 -2.61 -11.69
CA GLY A 108 -27.87 -3.63 -10.82
C GLY A 108 -27.13 -3.07 -9.60
N GLY A 109 -27.04 -1.74 -9.45
CA GLY A 109 -26.51 -1.06 -8.27
C GLY A 109 -27.62 -0.60 -7.31
N ILE A 110 -27.27 -0.47 -6.03
CA ILE A 110 -28.15 0.06 -5.00
C ILE A 110 -27.94 1.57 -4.89
N CYS A 111 -29.01 2.35 -5.07
CA CYS A 111 -29.00 3.81 -4.98
C CYS A 111 -29.95 4.29 -3.87
N SER A 112 -29.58 5.34 -3.12
CA SER A 112 -30.50 5.96 -2.19
C SER A 112 -31.64 6.66 -2.95
N LYS A 113 -32.82 6.72 -2.34
CA LYS A 113 -34.00 7.33 -3.00
C LYS A 113 -33.81 8.81 -3.33
N GLU A 114 -33.00 9.52 -2.53
CA GLU A 114 -32.67 10.93 -2.74
C GLU A 114 -31.66 11.11 -3.87
N ALA A 115 -30.69 10.21 -4.02
CA ALA A 115 -29.69 10.26 -5.08
C ALA A 115 -30.17 9.67 -6.42
N ALA A 116 -31.31 8.99 -6.44
CA ALA A 116 -31.88 8.38 -7.65
C ALA A 116 -32.68 9.34 -8.55
N LYS A 117 -32.72 10.63 -8.21
CA LYS A 117 -33.26 11.67 -9.09
C LYS A 117 -32.19 12.04 -10.12
N ILE A 118 -32.14 11.29 -11.23
CA ILE A 118 -31.55 11.77 -12.48
C ILE A 118 -32.70 12.26 -13.36
#